data_AF-A0A3M1EJF7-F1
#
_entry.id   AF-A0A3M1EJF7-F1
#
_cell.length_a   1.000
_cell.length_b   1.000
_cell.length_c   1.000
_cell.angle_alpha   90.00
_cell.angle_beta   90.00
_cell.angle_gamma   90.00
#
_symmetry.space_group_name_H-M   'P 1'
#
loop_
_entity.id
_entity.type
_entity.pdbx_description
1 polymer ?
#
loop_
_entity_poly.entity_id
_entity_poly.type
_entity_poly.pdbx_seq_one_letter_code
_entity_poly.pdbx_strand_id
1 'polypeptide(L)'
;MIELQPQEATMNVSPTSLISTLGTEPQVVTLALQALLRNQSLPDEVVVIHSTPDSSPIAAALARLAEAFANEVRALPWEGRYCTVEIREGPRPVYDMLTPDDFNAVMSCLYRVVRDRKAQGYRIHLNLAGGRKLMTIAAMTVAQLLFDDTDHLWYLQSAPELVASRQLFADNPDQATLIAVPLLRWSPTPPILTDVALTQDPMMALARQHEQMLRRKRRFLQETLTPAEREVVELLIRTGATDAELAARLHKSRYTVSRQLESVYAKLRQFLDMREDIRVDRATLIVQFRDVL
;
A
#
# COMPACT_ATOMS: atom_id res chain seq x y z
N MET A 1 -35.18 31.93 9.55
CA MET A 1 -34.04 31.17 10.10
C MET A 1 -33.76 30.02 9.16
N ILE A 2 -32.74 30.23 8.33
CA ILE A 2 -32.02 29.30 7.48
C ILE A 2 -31.28 28.20 8.23
N GLU A 3 -31.89 27.12 8.73
CA GLU A 3 -31.11 26.03 9.36
C GLU A 3 -30.27 25.33 8.27
N LEU A 4 -29.03 25.80 8.11
CA LEU A 4 -27.98 25.13 7.35
C LEU A 4 -27.55 23.90 8.16
N GLN A 5 -28.04 22.73 7.74
CA GLN A 5 -27.49 21.47 8.21
C GLN A 5 -25.98 21.41 7.91
N PRO A 6 -25.13 20.99 8.86
CA PRO A 6 -23.72 20.81 8.60
C PRO A 6 -23.55 19.65 7.60
N GLN A 7 -23.05 19.96 6.40
CA GLN A 7 -22.49 18.97 5.50
C GLN A 7 -21.37 18.25 6.25
N GLU A 8 -21.62 17.01 6.66
CA GLU A 8 -20.59 16.09 7.12
C GLU A 8 -19.51 16.04 6.04
N ALA A 9 -18.34 16.57 6.35
CA ALA A 9 -17.17 16.42 5.52
C ALA A 9 -16.85 14.93 5.47
N THR A 10 -17.30 14.24 4.43
CA THR A 10 -16.88 12.87 4.11
C THR A 10 -15.37 12.87 4.08
N MET A 11 -14.74 12.30 5.12
CA MET A 11 -13.32 12.03 5.12
C MET A 11 -13.03 11.22 3.86
N ASN A 12 -12.24 11.77 2.94
CA ASN A 12 -11.82 11.06 1.75
C ASN A 12 -10.89 9.90 2.17
N VAL A 13 -11.49 8.76 2.52
CA VAL A 13 -10.74 7.53 2.79
C VAL A 13 -10.08 7.14 1.48
N SER A 14 -8.76 7.04 1.50
CA SER A 14 -8.03 6.61 0.31
C SER A 14 -8.43 5.19 -0.05
N PRO A 15 -8.67 4.90 -1.34
CA PRO A 15 -9.07 3.56 -1.74
C PRO A 15 -7.96 2.57 -1.37
N THR A 16 -8.31 1.31 -1.19
CA THR A 16 -7.42 0.25 -0.70
C THR A 16 -7.41 -0.92 -1.70
N SER A 17 -6.23 -1.45 -2.01
CA SER A 17 -6.03 -2.56 -2.94
C SER A 17 -5.37 -3.73 -2.21
N LEU A 18 -6.05 -4.88 -2.17
CA LEU A 18 -5.43 -6.14 -1.79
C LEU A 18 -4.77 -6.74 -3.03
N ILE A 19 -3.44 -6.74 -3.07
CA ILE A 19 -2.66 -7.38 -4.13
C ILE A 19 -2.15 -8.71 -3.59
N SER A 20 -2.38 -9.80 -4.30
CA SER A 20 -1.84 -11.12 -3.93
C SER A 20 -1.17 -11.76 -5.13
N THR A 21 0.02 -12.29 -4.93
CA THR A 21 0.61 -13.25 -5.86
C THR A 21 -0.15 -14.57 -5.77
N LEU A 22 -0.25 -15.31 -6.87
CA LEU A 22 -0.97 -16.58 -6.95
C LEU A 22 -0.05 -17.71 -7.41
N GLY A 23 -0.16 -18.83 -6.71
CA GLY A 23 0.40 -20.12 -7.09
C GLY A 23 -0.71 -21.13 -7.34
N THR A 24 -0.52 -22.35 -6.85
CA THR A 24 -1.51 -23.42 -7.01
C THR A 24 -2.60 -23.41 -5.94
N GLU A 25 -2.43 -22.59 -4.90
CA GLU A 25 -3.31 -22.51 -3.73
C GLU A 25 -4.16 -21.24 -3.79
N PRO A 26 -5.40 -21.30 -4.32
CA PRO A 26 -6.27 -20.13 -4.42
C PRO A 26 -6.70 -19.58 -3.06
N GLN A 27 -6.81 -20.43 -2.04
CA GLN A 27 -7.32 -20.04 -0.73
C GLN A 27 -6.51 -18.91 -0.07
N VAL A 28 -5.23 -18.73 -0.42
CA VAL A 28 -4.41 -17.65 0.14
C VAL A 28 -4.97 -16.25 -0.19
N VAL A 29 -5.69 -16.10 -1.30
CA VAL A 29 -6.30 -14.83 -1.71
C VAL A 29 -7.56 -14.55 -0.88
N THR A 30 -8.46 -15.54 -0.82
CA THR A 30 -9.75 -15.41 -0.13
C THR A 30 -9.58 -15.33 1.38
N LEU A 31 -8.62 -16.06 1.96
CA LEU A 31 -8.28 -15.96 3.39
C LEU A 31 -7.64 -14.62 3.74
N ALA A 32 -6.78 -14.07 2.88
CA ALA A 32 -6.23 -12.74 3.09
C ALA A 32 -7.32 -11.66 3.04
N LEU A 33 -8.25 -11.76 2.08
CA LEU A 33 -9.43 -10.89 2.04
C LEU A 33 -10.24 -11.02 3.33
N GLN A 34 -10.62 -12.24 3.73
CA GLN A 34 -11.42 -12.50 4.93
C GLN A 34 -10.75 -11.92 6.19
N ALA A 35 -9.43 -12.05 6.32
CA ALA A 35 -8.67 -11.47 7.43
C ALA A 35 -8.65 -9.94 7.42
N LEU A 36 -8.56 -9.29 6.25
CA LEU A 36 -8.65 -7.82 6.16
C LEU A 36 -10.05 -7.30 6.51
N LEU A 37 -11.10 -7.96 6.01
CA LEU A 37 -12.49 -7.59 6.31
C LEU A 37 -12.78 -7.62 7.81
N ARG A 38 -12.24 -8.64 8.53
CA ARG A 38 -12.36 -8.74 9.99
C ARG A 38 -11.69 -7.58 10.72
N ASN A 39 -10.57 -7.09 10.21
CA ASN A 39 -9.82 -5.97 10.75
C ASN A 39 -10.36 -4.60 10.27
N GLN A 40 -11.61 -4.53 9.77
CA GLN A 40 -12.27 -3.33 9.25
C GLN A 40 -11.48 -2.64 8.11
N SER A 41 -10.60 -3.37 7.45
CA SER A 41 -9.88 -2.91 6.26
C SER A 41 -10.59 -3.49 5.05
N LEU A 42 -11.52 -2.73 4.47
CA LEU A 42 -12.29 -3.13 3.29
C LEU A 42 -11.52 -2.72 2.03
N PRO A 43 -10.85 -3.63 1.31
CA PRO A 43 -10.21 -3.27 0.05
C PRO A 43 -11.27 -2.97 -1.01
N ASP A 44 -11.12 -1.89 -1.77
CA ASP A 44 -11.96 -1.57 -2.93
C ASP A 44 -11.69 -2.50 -4.11
N GLU A 45 -10.51 -3.13 -4.14
CA GLU A 45 -10.18 -4.14 -5.13
C GLU A 45 -9.29 -5.26 -4.58
N VAL A 46 -9.46 -6.44 -5.17
CA VAL A 46 -8.54 -7.57 -5.06
C VAL A 46 -7.89 -7.79 -6.42
N VAL A 47 -6.56 -7.68 -6.46
CA VAL A 47 -5.74 -7.88 -7.65
C VAL A 47 -4.90 -9.14 -7.48
N VAL A 48 -5.12 -10.12 -8.34
CA VAL A 48 -4.40 -11.40 -8.29
C VAL A 48 -3.37 -11.48 -9.40
N ILE A 49 -2.09 -11.53 -9.04
CA ILE A 49 -0.97 -11.59 -9.97
C ILE A 49 -0.53 -13.03 -10.15
N HIS A 50 -0.49 -13.53 -11.38
CA HIS A 50 -0.24 -14.95 -11.69
C HIS A 50 0.66 -15.13 -12.92
N SER A 51 1.34 -16.29 -13.02
CA SER A 51 1.96 -16.70 -14.28
C SER A 51 0.93 -17.24 -15.27
N THR A 52 1.37 -17.49 -16.50
CA THR A 52 0.52 -17.92 -17.61
C THR A 52 -0.27 -19.18 -17.25
N PRO A 53 -1.60 -19.18 -17.42
CA PRO A 53 -2.45 -20.27 -16.95
C PRO A 53 -2.36 -21.54 -17.82
N ASP A 54 -1.96 -21.43 -19.09
CA ASP A 54 -2.07 -22.51 -20.08
C ASP A 54 -1.46 -23.84 -19.62
N SER A 55 -2.32 -24.87 -19.49
CA SER A 55 -1.98 -26.22 -19.04
C SER A 55 -1.27 -26.31 -17.68
N SER A 56 -1.36 -25.27 -16.84
CA SER A 56 -0.73 -25.21 -15.53
C SER A 56 -1.76 -25.38 -14.40
N PRO A 57 -1.35 -25.82 -13.20
CA PRO A 57 -2.22 -25.85 -12.02
C PRO A 57 -2.81 -24.47 -11.65
N ILE A 58 -2.26 -23.37 -12.18
CA ILE A 58 -2.74 -22.01 -11.95
C ILE A 58 -4.07 -21.78 -12.65
N ALA A 59 -4.32 -22.39 -13.82
CA ALA A 59 -5.64 -22.29 -14.48
C ALA A 59 -6.76 -22.77 -13.56
N ALA A 60 -6.56 -23.90 -12.86
CA ALA A 60 -7.53 -24.43 -11.91
C ALA A 60 -7.70 -23.53 -10.68
N ALA A 61 -6.60 -22.92 -10.18
CA ALA A 61 -6.65 -21.97 -9.08
C ALA A 61 -7.43 -20.70 -9.47
N LEU A 62 -7.20 -20.16 -10.66
CA LEU A 62 -7.92 -19.00 -11.20
C LEU A 62 -9.41 -19.31 -11.41
N ALA A 63 -9.75 -20.49 -11.95
CA ALA A 63 -11.14 -20.90 -12.11
C ALA A 63 -11.86 -20.99 -10.76
N ARG A 64 -11.24 -21.62 -9.75
CA ARG A 64 -11.79 -21.66 -8.39
C ARG A 64 -11.96 -20.28 -7.77
N LEU A 65 -11.02 -19.36 -7.99
CA LEU A 65 -11.16 -17.98 -7.51
C LEU A 65 -12.30 -17.25 -8.21
N ALA A 66 -12.40 -17.37 -9.54
CA ALA A 66 -13.46 -16.72 -10.29
C ALA A 66 -14.85 -17.19 -9.83
N GLU A 67 -15.02 -18.50 -9.59
CA GLU A 67 -16.24 -19.06 -9.02
C GLU A 67 -16.51 -18.52 -7.61
N ALA A 68 -15.48 -18.51 -6.75
CA ALA A 68 -15.59 -17.99 -5.39
C ALA A 68 -16.00 -16.51 -5.35
N PHE A 69 -15.38 -15.67 -6.18
CA PHE A 69 -15.70 -14.25 -6.27
C PHE A 69 -17.08 -13.99 -6.89
N ALA A 70 -17.58 -14.90 -7.73
CA ALA A 70 -18.93 -14.82 -8.27
C ALA A 70 -20.01 -15.20 -7.26
N ASN A 71 -19.73 -16.16 -6.36
CA ASN A 71 -20.73 -16.79 -5.51
C ASN A 71 -20.44 -16.60 -4.02
N GLU A 72 -19.43 -17.27 -3.46
CA GLU A 72 -19.18 -17.31 -2.01
C GLU A 72 -18.73 -15.97 -1.42
N VAL A 73 -17.88 -15.21 -2.11
CA VAL A 73 -17.41 -13.90 -1.63
C VAL A 73 -18.55 -12.89 -1.50
N ARG A 74 -19.63 -13.03 -2.29
CA ARG A 74 -20.82 -12.16 -2.17
C ARG A 74 -21.56 -12.31 -0.85
N ALA A 75 -21.32 -13.41 -0.11
CA ALA A 75 -21.85 -13.58 1.24
C ALA A 75 -21.03 -12.82 2.29
N LEU A 76 -19.84 -12.32 1.93
CA LEU A 76 -19.02 -11.47 2.79
C LEU A 76 -19.46 -10.00 2.66
N PRO A 77 -19.21 -9.15 3.67
CA PRO A 77 -19.48 -7.71 3.59
C PRO A 77 -18.41 -7.00 2.74
N TRP A 78 -18.31 -7.36 1.47
CA TRP A 78 -17.33 -6.83 0.53
C TRP A 78 -17.96 -6.56 -0.84
N GLU A 79 -17.89 -5.31 -1.28
CA GLU A 79 -18.46 -4.82 -2.55
C GLU A 79 -17.37 -4.40 -3.55
N GLY A 80 -16.12 -4.78 -3.30
CA GLY A 80 -14.99 -4.42 -4.13
C GLY A 80 -14.93 -5.16 -5.46
N ARG A 81 -13.95 -4.79 -6.29
CA ARG A 81 -13.72 -5.40 -7.60
C ARG A 81 -12.68 -6.51 -7.52
N TYR A 82 -12.92 -7.60 -8.22
CA TYR A 82 -11.94 -8.67 -8.43
C TYR A 82 -11.33 -8.56 -9.83
N CYS A 83 -10.00 -8.56 -9.92
CA CYS A 83 -9.31 -8.66 -11.20
C CYS A 83 -8.02 -9.48 -11.12
N THR A 84 -7.57 -9.98 -12.26
CA THR A 84 -6.34 -10.76 -12.41
C THR A 84 -5.35 -10.02 -13.31
N VAL A 85 -4.07 -10.21 -13.05
CA VAL A 85 -2.97 -9.67 -13.86
C VAL A 85 -2.00 -10.81 -14.17
N GLU A 86 -1.90 -11.14 -15.45
CA GLU A 86 -0.93 -12.11 -15.95
C GLU A 86 0.46 -11.48 -16.04
N ILE A 87 1.48 -12.21 -15.59
CA ILE A 87 2.88 -11.82 -15.70
C ILE A 87 3.37 -12.12 -17.12
N ARG A 88 3.87 -11.09 -17.78
CA ARG A 88 4.40 -11.15 -19.15
C ARG A 88 5.71 -10.39 -19.28
N GLU A 89 6.58 -10.86 -20.17
CA GLU A 89 7.74 -10.11 -20.65
C GLU A 89 7.48 -9.66 -22.09
N GLY A 90 6.91 -8.47 -22.26
CA GLY A 90 6.42 -8.03 -23.56
C GLY A 90 5.36 -9.01 -24.11
N PRO A 91 5.53 -9.60 -25.30
CA PRO A 91 4.62 -10.61 -25.83
C PRO A 91 4.85 -12.02 -25.24
N ARG A 92 5.94 -12.24 -24.50
CA ARG A 92 6.33 -13.57 -24.02
C ARG A 92 5.57 -13.94 -22.73
N PRO A 93 4.82 -15.05 -22.73
CA PRO A 93 4.22 -15.60 -21.52
C PRO A 93 5.31 -16.15 -20.57
N VAL A 94 5.12 -15.94 -19.26
CA VAL A 94 5.95 -16.54 -18.21
C VAL A 94 5.20 -17.72 -17.62
N TYR A 95 5.76 -18.93 -17.67
CA TYR A 95 5.08 -20.16 -17.17
C TYR A 95 5.58 -20.55 -15.78
N ASP A 96 6.88 -20.79 -15.66
CA ASP A 96 7.46 -21.54 -14.55
C ASP A 96 8.51 -20.73 -13.74
N MET A 97 8.81 -19.49 -14.15
CA MET A 97 9.71 -18.57 -13.43
C MET A 97 11.06 -19.18 -13.04
N LEU A 98 11.81 -19.66 -14.04
CA LEU A 98 13.06 -20.39 -13.82
C LEU A 98 14.30 -19.58 -14.21
N THR A 99 14.12 -18.48 -14.93
CA THR A 99 15.22 -17.69 -15.49
C THR A 99 15.32 -16.30 -14.86
N PRO A 100 16.48 -15.64 -14.95
CA PRO A 100 16.62 -14.22 -14.59
C PRO A 100 15.63 -13.32 -15.33
N ASP A 101 15.34 -13.62 -16.60
CA ASP A 101 14.36 -12.88 -17.40
C ASP A 101 12.95 -13.03 -16.85
N ASP A 102 12.58 -14.24 -16.40
CA ASP A 102 11.31 -14.43 -15.72
C ASP A 102 11.24 -13.66 -14.39
N PHE A 103 12.34 -13.60 -13.63
CA PHE A 103 12.39 -12.78 -12.42
C PHE A 103 12.21 -11.29 -12.74
N ASN A 104 12.86 -10.80 -13.80
CA ASN A 104 12.69 -9.42 -14.28
C ASN A 104 11.25 -9.12 -14.72
N ALA A 105 10.58 -10.10 -15.36
CA ALA A 105 9.18 -9.99 -15.75
C ALA A 105 8.25 -9.91 -14.52
N VAL A 106 8.50 -10.74 -13.49
CA VAL A 106 7.77 -10.71 -12.22
C VAL A 106 7.98 -9.35 -11.52
N MET A 107 9.23 -8.91 -11.40
CA MET A 107 9.59 -7.60 -10.82
C MET A 107 8.89 -6.45 -11.55
N SER A 108 8.96 -6.42 -12.88
CA SER A 108 8.36 -5.38 -13.70
C SER A 108 6.84 -5.37 -13.59
N CYS A 109 6.22 -6.54 -13.55
CA CYS A 109 4.77 -6.68 -13.38
C CYS A 109 4.34 -6.16 -12.01
N LEU A 110 4.95 -6.63 -10.92
CA LEU A 110 4.64 -6.19 -9.56
C LEU A 110 4.88 -4.69 -9.39
N TYR A 111 6.02 -4.18 -9.84
CA TYR A 111 6.37 -2.77 -9.76
C TYR A 111 5.33 -1.90 -10.47
N ARG A 112 4.95 -2.26 -11.70
CA ARG A 112 3.92 -1.55 -12.46
C ARG A 112 2.58 -1.58 -11.75
N VAL A 113 2.10 -2.77 -11.32
CA VAL A 113 0.81 -2.90 -10.64
C VAL A 113 0.77 -2.02 -9.39
N VAL A 114 1.76 -2.12 -8.50
CA VAL A 114 1.82 -1.33 -7.27
C VAL A 114 1.91 0.16 -7.57
N ARG A 115 2.84 0.58 -8.45
CA ARG A 115 3.03 1.98 -8.83
C ARG A 115 1.77 2.60 -9.41
N ASP A 116 1.08 1.90 -10.31
CA ASP A 116 -0.11 2.41 -10.98
C ASP A 116 -1.28 2.61 -9.99
N ARG A 117 -1.41 1.74 -8.97
CA ARG A 117 -2.37 1.91 -7.86
C ARG A 117 -1.98 3.08 -6.96
N LYS A 118 -0.71 3.18 -6.58
CA LYS A 118 -0.20 4.30 -5.78
C LYS A 118 -0.41 5.64 -6.48
N ALA A 119 -0.22 5.70 -7.79
CA ALA A 119 -0.51 6.89 -8.60
C ALA A 119 -1.99 7.28 -8.58
N GLN A 120 -2.89 6.32 -8.36
CA GLN A 120 -4.33 6.52 -8.17
C GLN A 120 -4.71 6.79 -6.70
N GLY A 121 -3.74 6.90 -5.80
CA GLY A 121 -3.95 7.19 -4.38
C GLY A 121 -4.34 5.98 -3.54
N TYR A 122 -4.21 4.75 -4.06
CA TYR A 122 -4.53 3.55 -3.30
C TYR A 122 -3.52 3.29 -2.19
N ARG A 123 -4.02 2.89 -1.03
CA ARG A 123 -3.29 2.13 -0.01
C ARG A 123 -3.13 0.69 -0.46
N ILE A 124 -1.95 0.12 -0.30
CA ILE A 124 -1.64 -1.23 -0.75
C ILE A 124 -1.59 -2.19 0.44
N HIS A 125 -2.30 -3.31 0.32
CA HIS A 125 -2.12 -4.50 1.16
C HIS A 125 -1.58 -5.61 0.26
N LEU A 126 -0.28 -5.93 0.35
CA LEU A 126 0.35 -6.94 -0.48
C LEU A 126 0.50 -8.25 0.30
N ASN A 127 -0.15 -9.31 -0.15
CA ASN A 127 -0.04 -10.64 0.44
C ASN A 127 1.03 -11.48 -0.26
N LEU A 128 1.99 -12.00 0.52
CA LEU A 128 3.13 -12.78 0.06
C LEU A 128 2.88 -14.29 -0.05
N ALA A 129 1.73 -14.77 0.43
CA ALA A 129 1.53 -16.19 0.69
C ALA A 129 1.25 -17.05 -0.56
N GLY A 130 1.05 -16.46 -1.74
CA GLY A 130 0.81 -17.20 -2.97
C GLY A 130 1.97 -17.16 -3.96
N GLY A 131 2.14 -18.22 -4.74
CA GLY A 131 3.08 -18.28 -5.85
C GLY A 131 4.40 -18.94 -5.51
N ARG A 132 5.37 -18.83 -6.42
CA ARG A 132 6.73 -19.35 -6.19
C ARG A 132 7.52 -18.41 -5.30
N LYS A 133 8.50 -18.94 -4.57
CA LYS A 133 9.39 -18.17 -3.67
C LYS A 133 10.03 -16.95 -4.35
N LEU A 134 10.34 -17.05 -5.65
CA LEU A 134 10.87 -15.91 -6.43
C LEU A 134 9.88 -14.74 -6.51
N MET A 135 8.57 -15.01 -6.59
CA MET A 135 7.54 -13.96 -6.55
C MET A 135 7.50 -13.28 -5.20
N THR A 136 7.67 -14.02 -4.10
CA THR A 136 7.76 -13.46 -2.75
C THR A 136 8.96 -12.52 -2.62
N ILE A 137 10.13 -12.91 -3.14
CA ILE A 137 11.33 -12.08 -3.15
C ILE A 137 11.08 -10.80 -3.96
N ALA A 138 10.53 -10.95 -5.18
CA ALA A 138 10.21 -9.80 -6.02
C ALA A 138 9.20 -8.85 -5.37
N ALA A 139 8.15 -9.38 -4.75
CA ALA A 139 7.12 -8.63 -4.04
C ALA A 139 7.71 -7.89 -2.84
N MET A 140 8.58 -8.52 -2.07
CA MET A 140 9.34 -7.88 -0.99
C MET A 140 10.19 -6.72 -1.52
N THR A 141 10.95 -6.93 -2.59
CA THR A 141 11.78 -5.86 -3.20
C THR A 141 10.92 -4.70 -3.68
N VAL A 142 9.81 -4.97 -4.37
CA VAL A 142 8.87 -3.92 -4.81
C VAL A 142 8.26 -3.18 -3.62
N ALA A 143 7.89 -3.89 -2.55
CA ALA A 143 7.39 -3.27 -1.33
C ALA A 143 8.42 -2.33 -0.71
N GLN A 144 9.68 -2.76 -0.58
CA GLN A 144 10.77 -1.91 -0.05
C GLN A 144 11.03 -0.66 -0.89
N LEU A 145 10.78 -0.71 -2.21
CA LEU A 145 10.99 0.41 -3.11
C LEU A 145 9.82 1.39 -3.14
N LEU A 146 8.58 0.89 -3.03
CA LEU A 146 7.38 1.69 -3.32
C LEU A 146 6.51 1.97 -2.10
N PHE A 147 6.60 1.19 -1.01
CA PHE A 147 5.67 1.34 0.10
C PHE A 147 5.92 2.61 0.90
N ASP A 148 4.84 3.28 1.27
CA ASP A 148 4.84 4.34 2.29
C ASP A 148 4.31 3.81 3.64
N ASP A 149 4.11 4.67 4.62
CA ASP A 149 3.69 4.29 5.99
C ASP A 149 2.23 3.82 6.08
N THR A 150 1.47 3.92 4.99
CA THR A 150 0.09 3.46 4.93
C THR A 150 -0.03 2.07 4.31
N ASP A 151 1.00 1.62 3.59
CA ASP A 151 1.02 0.34 2.91
C ASP A 151 1.45 -0.80 3.84
N HIS A 152 0.93 -2.00 3.58
CA HIS A 152 1.16 -3.16 4.43
C HIS A 152 1.59 -4.37 3.60
N LEU A 153 2.68 -4.98 4.04
CA LEU A 153 3.15 -6.26 3.51
C LEU A 153 2.71 -7.37 4.47
N TRP A 154 2.04 -8.38 3.95
CA TRP A 154 1.44 -9.44 4.75
C TRP A 154 2.02 -10.80 4.42
N TYR A 155 2.26 -11.59 5.46
CA TYR A 155 2.39 -13.03 5.38
C TYR A 155 1.13 -13.67 5.97
N LEU A 156 0.42 -14.47 5.18
CA LEU A 156 -0.73 -15.21 5.66
C LEU A 156 -0.26 -16.49 6.37
N GLN A 157 -0.48 -16.56 7.68
CA GLN A 157 -0.36 -17.80 8.43
C GLN A 157 -1.72 -18.51 8.42
N SER A 158 -1.77 -19.74 7.93
CA SER A 158 -2.97 -20.59 7.95
C SER A 158 -2.75 -21.83 8.80
N ALA A 159 -3.79 -22.29 9.49
CA ALA A 159 -3.79 -23.54 10.24
C ALA A 159 -3.53 -24.74 9.30
N PRO A 160 -2.73 -25.74 9.71
CA PRO A 160 -2.40 -26.89 8.85
C PRO A 160 -3.63 -27.61 8.30
N GLU A 161 -4.70 -27.71 9.10
CA GLU A 161 -5.94 -28.37 8.72
C GLU A 161 -6.67 -27.63 7.60
N LEU A 162 -6.61 -26.30 7.62
CA LEU A 162 -7.21 -25.44 6.59
C LEU A 162 -6.42 -25.52 5.26
N VAL A 163 -5.09 -25.57 5.36
CA VAL A 163 -4.23 -25.78 4.18
C VAL A 163 -4.51 -27.15 3.56
N ALA A 164 -4.63 -28.19 4.40
CA ALA A 164 -4.91 -29.55 3.96
C ALA A 164 -6.32 -29.71 3.35
N SER A 165 -7.33 -29.06 3.95
CA SER A 165 -8.71 -29.10 3.44
C SER A 165 -8.89 -28.36 2.12
N ARG A 166 -7.97 -27.43 1.81
CA ARG A 166 -8.02 -26.53 0.65
C ARG A 166 -9.31 -25.72 0.60
N GLN A 167 -10.01 -25.54 1.72
CA GLN A 167 -11.17 -24.65 1.79
C GLN A 167 -10.73 -23.22 1.45
N LEU A 168 -11.56 -22.51 0.70
CA LEU A 168 -11.27 -21.13 0.31
C LEU A 168 -11.48 -20.14 1.46
N PHE A 169 -12.32 -20.48 2.42
CA PHE A 169 -12.67 -19.61 3.54
C PHE A 169 -12.42 -20.36 4.84
N ALA A 170 -12.00 -19.62 5.86
CA ALA A 170 -11.89 -20.16 7.21
C ALA A 170 -13.24 -20.05 7.90
N ASP A 171 -13.65 -21.15 8.54
CA ASP A 171 -14.86 -21.20 9.37
C ASP A 171 -14.62 -20.46 10.70
N ASN A 172 -13.41 -20.56 11.24
CA ASN A 172 -12.99 -19.87 12.46
C ASN A 172 -11.94 -18.79 12.14
N PRO A 173 -12.08 -17.57 12.71
CA PRO A 173 -11.09 -16.51 12.59
C PRO A 173 -9.63 -16.90 12.83
N ASP A 174 -9.37 -17.77 13.81
CA ASP A 174 -8.02 -18.12 14.24
C ASP A 174 -7.31 -19.09 13.27
N GLN A 175 -8.02 -19.63 12.28
CA GLN A 175 -7.43 -20.54 11.30
C GLN A 175 -6.63 -19.81 10.21
N ALA A 176 -6.78 -18.49 10.08
CA ALA A 176 -6.06 -17.70 9.09
C ALA A 176 -5.82 -16.27 9.58
N THR A 177 -4.55 -15.92 9.79
CA THR A 177 -4.12 -14.64 10.36
C THR A 177 -3.08 -13.98 9.46
N LEU A 178 -3.21 -12.67 9.27
CA LEU A 178 -2.22 -11.87 8.57
C LEU A 178 -1.15 -11.38 9.56
N ILE A 179 0.10 -11.71 9.26
CA ILE A 179 1.26 -11.22 9.99
C ILE A 179 1.88 -10.08 9.19
N ALA A 180 1.99 -8.91 9.80
CA ALA A 180 2.65 -7.76 9.20
C ALA A 180 4.15 -8.06 9.06
N VAL A 181 4.66 -7.98 7.84
CA VAL A 181 6.08 -8.16 7.54
C VAL A 181 6.75 -6.79 7.60
N PRO A 182 7.72 -6.58 8.51
CA PRO A 182 8.35 -5.28 8.65
C PRO A 182 9.26 -4.98 7.45
N LEU A 183 9.22 -3.74 6.98
CA LEU A 183 10.00 -3.27 5.84
C LEU A 183 11.15 -2.36 6.27
N LEU A 184 12.32 -2.60 5.71
CA LEU A 184 13.44 -1.67 5.79
C LEU A 184 13.18 -0.47 4.89
N ARG A 185 13.12 0.73 5.47
CA ARG A 185 13.03 1.98 4.70
C ARG A 185 14.42 2.51 4.40
N TRP A 186 14.77 2.64 3.13
CA TRP A 186 16.04 3.25 2.75
C TRP A 186 15.96 4.77 2.97
N SER A 187 16.90 5.32 3.74
CA SER A 187 17.06 6.77 3.97
C SER A 187 18.38 7.23 3.34
N PRO A 188 18.42 8.37 2.65
CA PRO A 188 19.64 8.91 2.04
C PRO A 188 20.69 9.33 3.08
N THR A 189 20.25 9.68 4.30
CA THR A 189 21.15 9.81 5.46
C THR A 189 21.25 8.45 6.13
N PRO A 190 22.44 7.90 6.42
CA PRO A 190 22.58 6.55 6.96
C PRO A 190 22.77 6.51 8.50
N PRO A 191 21.69 6.54 9.32
CA PRO A 191 21.73 5.94 10.65
C PRO A 191 21.58 4.41 10.59
N ILE A 192 21.21 3.85 9.43
CA ILE A 192 21.04 2.40 9.19
C ILE A 192 22.31 1.63 9.55
N LEU A 193 23.50 2.16 9.23
CA LEU A 193 24.76 1.49 9.53
C LEU A 193 25.12 1.54 11.02
N THR A 194 24.59 2.48 11.79
CA THR A 194 24.93 2.64 13.21
C THR A 194 23.92 1.92 14.09
N ASP A 195 22.61 2.07 13.85
CA ASP A 195 21.60 1.45 14.72
C ASP A 195 21.41 -0.05 14.45
N VAL A 196 21.45 -0.49 13.19
CA VAL A 196 21.33 -1.93 12.86
C VAL A 196 22.60 -2.69 13.26
N ALA A 197 23.78 -2.06 13.13
CA ALA A 197 25.03 -2.70 13.54
C ALA A 197 25.20 -2.76 15.08
N LEU A 198 24.59 -1.84 15.83
CA LEU A 198 24.72 -1.78 17.28
C LEU A 198 23.56 -2.43 18.05
N THR A 199 22.43 -2.70 17.38
CA THR A 199 21.25 -3.32 18.02
C THR A 199 21.24 -4.83 17.74
N GLN A 200 21.26 -5.65 18.80
CA GLN A 200 21.27 -7.11 18.67
C GLN A 200 19.92 -7.70 18.21
N ASP A 201 18.82 -6.99 18.45
CA ASP A 201 17.48 -7.38 18.02
C ASP A 201 17.06 -6.61 16.76
N PRO A 202 16.84 -7.28 15.61
CA PRO A 202 16.43 -6.64 14.37
C PRO A 202 15.07 -5.93 14.48
N MET A 203 14.15 -6.43 15.31
CA MET A 203 12.84 -5.80 15.49
C MET A 203 12.96 -4.48 16.26
N MET A 204 13.82 -4.42 17.27
CA MET A 204 14.12 -3.17 17.96
C MET A 204 14.79 -2.16 17.03
N ALA A 205 15.69 -2.60 16.16
CA ALA A 205 16.34 -1.73 15.17
C ALA A 205 15.31 -1.09 14.22
N LEU A 206 14.38 -1.90 13.69
CA LEU A 206 13.29 -1.44 12.83
C LEU A 206 12.34 -0.47 13.55
N ALA A 207 11.96 -0.79 14.79
CA ALA A 207 11.10 0.08 15.60
C ALA A 207 11.73 1.47 15.86
N ARG A 208 13.01 1.49 16.22
CA ARG A 208 13.77 2.74 16.42
C ARG A 208 13.87 3.55 15.13
N GLN A 209 14.10 2.89 14.00
CA GLN A 209 14.14 3.54 12.70
C GLN A 209 12.80 4.22 12.37
N HIS A 210 11.69 3.52 12.57
CA HIS A 210 10.36 4.07 12.35
C HIS A 210 10.10 5.27 13.27
N GLU A 211 10.45 5.17 14.55
CA GLU A 211 10.32 6.28 15.50
C GLU A 211 11.16 7.51 15.10
N GLN A 212 12.41 7.31 14.68
CA GLN A 212 13.28 8.39 14.20
C GLN A 212 12.69 9.08 12.96
N MET A 213 12.09 8.31 12.04
CA MET A 213 11.42 8.85 10.86
C MET A 213 10.22 9.72 11.26
N LEU A 214 9.33 9.22 12.13
CA LEU A 214 8.19 9.98 12.65
C LEU A 214 8.65 11.26 13.36
N ARG A 215 9.71 11.20 14.15
CA ARG A 215 10.32 12.38 14.79
C ARG A 215 10.81 13.40 13.76
N ARG A 216 11.49 12.97 12.68
CA ARG A 216 11.92 13.85 11.57
C ARG A 216 10.73 14.52 10.88
N LYS A 217 9.67 13.77 10.58
CA LYS A 217 8.46 14.32 9.95
C LYS A 217 7.74 15.33 10.86
N ARG A 218 7.59 15.01 12.16
CA ARG A 218 7.03 15.96 13.14
C ARG A 218 7.85 17.25 13.21
N ARG A 219 9.18 17.13 13.22
CA ARG A 219 10.10 18.26 13.18
C ARG A 219 9.91 19.10 11.92
N PHE A 220 9.76 18.49 10.75
CA PHE A 220 9.49 19.22 9.52
C PHE A 220 8.22 20.09 9.65
N LEU A 221 7.12 19.51 10.12
CA LEU A 221 5.87 20.24 10.30
C LEU A 221 5.99 21.36 11.35
N GLN A 222 6.71 21.11 12.46
CA GLN A 222 6.75 22.03 13.61
C GLN A 222 7.82 23.12 13.51
N GLU A 223 8.99 22.79 12.93
CA GLU A 223 10.18 23.64 12.95
C GLU A 223 10.56 24.17 11.56
N THR A 224 10.17 23.50 10.46
CA THR A 224 10.53 23.93 9.09
C THR A 224 9.42 24.74 8.41
N LEU A 225 8.16 24.39 8.67
CA LEU A 225 7.01 25.15 8.17
C LEU A 225 6.73 26.36 9.06
N THR A 226 6.38 27.49 8.44
CA THR A 226 5.83 28.63 9.17
C THR A 226 4.46 28.27 9.74
N PRO A 227 3.97 28.96 10.79
CA PRO A 227 2.65 28.67 11.36
C PRO A 227 1.51 28.69 10.33
N ALA A 228 1.56 29.63 9.38
CA ALA A 228 0.53 29.79 8.35
C ALA A 228 0.62 28.71 7.25
N GLU A 229 1.82 28.22 6.92
CA GLU A 229 2.00 27.06 6.04
C GLU A 229 1.54 25.77 6.72
N ARG A 230 1.92 25.57 7.99
CA ARG A 230 1.53 24.40 8.78
C ARG A 230 0.02 24.26 8.87
N GLU A 231 -0.70 25.34 9.12
CA GLU A 231 -2.17 25.35 9.16
C GLU A 231 -2.79 24.89 7.82
N VAL A 232 -2.24 25.34 6.68
CA VAL A 232 -2.68 24.88 5.35
C VAL A 232 -2.38 23.40 5.15
N VAL A 233 -1.18 22.96 5.52
CA VAL A 233 -0.73 21.57 5.36
C VAL A 233 -1.54 20.61 6.22
N GLU A 234 -1.78 20.94 7.49
CA GLU A 234 -2.59 20.13 8.39
C GLU A 234 -4.03 19.98 7.89
N LEU A 235 -4.66 21.07 7.44
CA LEU A 235 -5.99 21.01 6.86
C LEU A 235 -6.02 20.21 5.56
N LEU A 236 -5.02 20.40 4.69
CA LEU A 236 -4.89 19.64 3.44
C LEU A 236 -4.76 18.14 3.70
N ILE A 237 -3.89 17.73 4.63
CA ILE A 237 -3.64 16.30 4.92
C ILE A 237 -4.90 15.64 5.48
N ARG A 238 -5.61 16.33 6.38
CA ARG A 238 -6.83 15.80 7.01
C ARG A 238 -8.02 15.67 6.08
N THR A 239 -8.11 16.52 5.06
CA THR A 239 -9.34 16.67 4.27
C THR A 239 -9.17 16.34 2.79
N GLY A 240 -7.94 16.35 2.28
CA GLY A 240 -7.66 16.26 0.84
C GLY A 240 -8.16 17.45 0.02
N ALA A 241 -8.54 18.56 0.68
CA ALA A 241 -9.23 19.69 0.06
C ALA A 241 -8.42 20.39 -1.06
N THR A 242 -9.14 20.93 -2.02
CA THR A 242 -8.61 21.77 -3.11
C THR A 242 -8.15 23.14 -2.59
N ASP A 243 -7.34 23.87 -3.37
CA ASP A 243 -6.84 25.20 -2.97
C ASP A 243 -7.99 26.18 -2.69
N ALA A 244 -9.11 26.06 -3.41
CA ALA A 244 -10.28 26.91 -3.23
C ALA A 244 -11.00 26.60 -1.91
N GLU A 245 -11.18 25.32 -1.59
CA GLU A 245 -11.79 24.89 -0.33
C GLU A 245 -10.91 25.24 0.88
N LEU A 246 -9.59 25.05 0.76
CA LEU A 246 -8.62 25.46 1.78
C LEU A 246 -8.67 26.98 2.00
N ALA A 247 -8.69 27.76 0.92
CA ALA A 247 -8.80 29.22 0.98
C ALA A 247 -10.09 29.67 1.69
N ALA A 248 -11.22 29.06 1.35
CA ALA A 248 -12.50 29.35 1.97
C ALA A 248 -12.50 29.02 3.48
N ARG A 249 -12.01 27.83 3.86
CA ARG A 249 -11.97 27.37 5.26
C ARG A 249 -10.99 28.15 6.13
N LEU A 250 -9.89 28.64 5.55
CA LEU A 250 -8.86 29.40 6.26
C LEU A 250 -9.05 30.92 6.14
N HIS A 251 -10.13 31.38 5.51
CA HIS A 251 -10.37 32.80 5.23
C HIS A 251 -9.18 33.50 4.52
N LYS A 252 -8.53 32.79 3.60
CA LYS A 252 -7.38 33.25 2.80
C LYS A 252 -7.78 33.40 1.33
N SER A 253 -6.99 34.11 0.54
CA SER A 253 -7.16 34.09 -0.92
C SER A 253 -6.62 32.78 -1.49
N ARG A 254 -7.19 32.30 -2.61
CA ARG A 254 -6.66 31.12 -3.34
C ARG A 254 -5.20 31.31 -3.77
N TYR A 255 -4.83 32.54 -4.15
CA TYR A 255 -3.45 32.89 -4.48
C TYR A 255 -2.51 32.69 -3.30
N THR A 256 -2.92 33.11 -2.09
CA THR A 256 -2.13 32.92 -0.86
C THR A 256 -1.90 31.45 -0.57
N VAL A 257 -2.95 30.61 -0.67
CA VAL A 257 -2.84 29.16 -0.44
C VAL A 257 -1.91 28.51 -1.47
N SER A 258 -2.05 28.84 -2.76
CA SER A 258 -1.17 28.32 -3.82
C SER A 258 0.29 28.64 -3.53
N ARG A 259 0.59 29.90 -3.18
CA ARG A 259 1.96 30.35 -2.89
C ARG A 259 2.53 29.67 -1.63
N GLN A 260 1.71 29.44 -0.61
CA GLN A 260 2.11 28.69 0.57
C GLN A 260 2.41 27.23 0.24
N LEU A 261 1.58 26.56 -0.56
CA LEU A 261 1.82 25.20 -1.00
C LEU A 261 3.07 25.07 -1.89
N GLU A 262 3.32 26.03 -2.79
CA GLU A 262 4.57 26.08 -3.58
C GLU A 262 5.82 26.16 -2.69
N SER A 263 5.79 27.03 -1.67
CA SER A 263 6.85 27.14 -0.67
C SER A 263 7.03 25.82 0.11
N VAL A 264 5.92 25.21 0.54
CA VAL A 264 5.93 23.89 1.22
C VAL A 264 6.53 22.81 0.32
N TYR A 265 6.18 22.75 -0.96
CA TYR A 265 6.74 21.76 -1.89
C TYR A 265 8.24 21.94 -2.09
N ALA A 266 8.74 23.18 -2.11
CA ALA A 266 10.17 23.46 -2.14
C ALA A 266 10.89 22.96 -0.87
N LYS A 267 10.33 23.25 0.31
CA LYS A 267 10.86 22.74 1.60
C LYS A 267 10.81 21.22 1.68
N LEU A 268 9.71 20.63 1.22
CA LEU A 268 9.51 19.18 1.20
C LEU A 268 10.54 18.50 0.30
N ARG A 269 10.83 19.08 -0.88
CA ARG A 269 11.88 18.58 -1.77
C ARG A 269 13.24 18.50 -1.05
N GLN A 270 13.59 19.56 -0.32
CA GLN A 270 14.83 19.58 0.47
C GLN A 270 14.81 18.56 1.60
N PHE A 271 13.68 18.44 2.32
CA PHE A 271 13.53 17.46 3.41
C PHE A 271 13.69 16.01 2.94
N LEU A 272 13.18 15.70 1.74
CA LEU A 272 13.26 14.38 1.11
C LEU A 272 14.57 14.15 0.35
N ASP A 273 15.46 15.14 0.30
CA ASP A 273 16.73 15.09 -0.46
C ASP A 273 16.51 14.72 -1.95
N MET A 274 15.42 15.25 -2.53
CA MET A 274 15.04 14.96 -3.91
C MET A 274 15.73 15.92 -4.88
N ARG A 275 16.14 15.38 -6.03
CA ARG A 275 16.69 16.18 -7.13
C ARG A 275 15.68 17.23 -7.62
N GLU A 276 16.18 18.35 -8.11
CA GLU A 276 15.35 19.49 -8.55
C GLU A 276 14.41 19.15 -9.72
N ASP A 277 14.80 18.23 -10.59
CA ASP A 277 14.01 17.76 -11.72
C ASP A 277 12.82 16.88 -11.32
N ILE A 278 12.79 16.41 -10.06
CA ILE A 278 11.67 15.62 -9.56
C ILE A 278 10.59 16.56 -9.02
N ARG A 279 9.39 16.40 -9.58
CA ARG A 279 8.21 17.13 -9.16
C ARG A 279 7.77 16.65 -7.78
N VAL A 280 7.65 17.60 -6.85
CA VAL A 280 6.97 17.42 -5.56
C VAL A 280 5.62 18.11 -5.65
N ASP A 281 4.57 17.42 -5.27
CA ASP A 281 3.19 17.90 -5.42
C ASP A 281 2.32 17.57 -4.21
N ARG A 282 1.03 17.91 -4.33
CA ARG A 282 -0.01 17.65 -3.32
C ARG A 282 -0.06 16.18 -2.91
N ALA A 283 -0.04 15.25 -3.87
CA ALA A 283 -0.12 13.83 -3.59
C ALA A 283 1.10 13.36 -2.79
N THR A 284 2.30 13.80 -3.18
CA THR A 284 3.55 13.53 -2.47
C THR A 284 3.46 14.01 -1.01
N LEU A 285 3.02 15.25 -0.79
CA LEU A 285 2.88 15.81 0.55
C LEU A 285 1.88 15.03 1.42
N ILE A 286 0.71 14.68 0.88
CA ILE A 286 -0.30 13.90 1.60
C ILE A 286 0.25 12.53 1.99
N VAL A 287 0.87 11.82 1.03
CA VAL A 287 1.44 10.49 1.27
C VAL A 287 2.52 10.51 2.35
N GLN A 288 3.39 11.53 2.35
CA GLN A 288 4.53 11.59 3.26
C GLN A 288 4.15 11.91 4.71
N PHE A 289 3.01 12.54 4.97
CA PHE A 289 2.67 13.03 6.32
C PHE A 289 1.33 12.53 6.86
N ARG A 290 0.66 11.61 6.16
CA ARG A 290 -0.63 11.04 6.60
C ARG A 290 -0.54 10.32 7.95
N ASP A 291 0.62 9.75 8.27
CA ASP A 291 0.90 8.98 9.49
C ASP A 291 1.27 9.85 10.70
N VAL A 292 1.36 11.17 10.53
CA VAL A 292 1.88 12.09 11.56
C VAL A 292 0.81 13.01 12.16
N LEU A 293 -0.36 13.13 11.52
CA LEU A 293 -1.43 14.08 11.85
C LEU A 293 -2.80 13.43 11.98
#